data_AF-A0A1H8MQF0-F1
#
_entry.id   AF-A0A1H8MQF0-F1
#
_cell.length_a   1.000
_cell.length_b   1.000
_cell.length_c   1.000
_cell.angle_alpha   90.00
_cell.angle_beta   90.00
_cell.angle_gamma   90.00
#
_symmetry.space_group_name_H-M   'P 1'
#
loop_
_entity.id
_entity.type
_entity.pdbx_description
1 polymer ?
#
loop_
_entity_poly.entity_id
_entity_poly.type
_entity_poly.pdbx_seq_one_letter_code
_entity_poly.pdbx_strand_id
1 'polypeptide(L)'
;MSTSTPAGSISSMRLKFEGLHADQHLLDAVEYSKTIDGISRLYNLVAHYCMYGSILQPRAKTEFKCYSLPATQGSYESLLVILPVAAHDILAFSEIYKNSFDWLVSRIIGFIKDKLSGQGNMNELVHVLERRAKADGDLNVLLSNGLLRANDSLASLQSKLIDTLPALVSAAEGNMRKAVTPVGSSCRKVTTFHDLDDPVVITEPEAVAIRSEEELKVGSPGIFHITRFHSLNVDTGTCIIEANGYEGHIKGKVSDIALSEPGNPYSSSLNDHSSLKVRARPVIREDKLYRLYITEPA
;
A
#
# COMPACT_ATOMS: atom_id res chain seq x y z
N MET A 1 -9.68 25.02 -3.70
CA MET A 1 -9.79 25.23 -2.25
C MET A 1 -9.30 23.97 -1.56
N SER A 2 -8.20 24.06 -0.82
CA SER A 2 -7.69 22.94 -0.01
C SER A 2 -8.72 22.63 1.06
N THR A 3 -9.27 21.41 1.04
CA THR A 3 -10.15 20.95 2.12
C THR A 3 -9.29 20.78 3.37
N SER A 4 -9.39 21.74 4.29
CA SER A 4 -8.83 21.64 5.63
C SER A 4 -9.48 20.45 6.34
N THR A 5 -8.67 19.61 6.99
CA THR A 5 -9.18 18.50 7.78
C THR A 5 -10.14 19.04 8.86
N PRO A 6 -11.26 18.36 9.17
CA PRO A 6 -12.23 18.88 10.14
C PRO A 6 -11.59 19.03 11.51
N ALA A 7 -11.95 20.09 12.24
CA ALA A 7 -11.51 20.30 13.61
C ALA A 7 -11.85 19.07 14.48
N GLY A 8 -10.90 18.60 15.28
CA GLY A 8 -11.03 17.40 16.10
C GLY A 8 -10.67 16.08 15.41
N SER A 9 -10.23 16.09 14.15
CA SER A 9 -9.62 14.91 13.53
C SER A 9 -8.30 14.55 14.19
N ILE A 10 -8.13 13.29 14.60
CA ILE A 10 -6.84 12.82 15.13
C ILE A 10 -5.87 12.41 14.02
N SER A 11 -6.38 12.18 12.81
CA SER A 11 -5.61 11.65 11.69
C SER A 11 -6.31 11.96 10.35
N SER A 12 -5.52 12.17 9.30
CA SER A 12 -5.99 12.33 7.91
C SER A 12 -5.23 11.45 6.94
N MET A 13 -5.96 10.71 6.10
CA MET A 13 -5.40 9.90 5.02
C MET A 13 -5.99 10.35 3.68
N ARG A 14 -5.14 10.95 2.83
CA ARG A 14 -5.52 11.22 1.44
C ARG A 14 -5.19 10.03 0.55
N LEU A 15 -6.15 9.62 -0.27
CA LEU A 15 -6.01 8.55 -1.26
C LEU A 15 -5.79 9.15 -2.64
N LYS A 16 -4.87 8.59 -3.42
CA LYS A 16 -4.68 8.93 -4.84
C LYS A 16 -4.68 7.67 -5.69
N PHE A 17 -5.44 7.68 -6.78
CA PHE A 17 -5.50 6.58 -7.76
C PHE A 17 -4.87 7.05 -9.07
N GLU A 18 -4.02 6.23 -9.68
CA GLU A 18 -3.27 6.61 -10.89
C GLU A 18 -3.17 5.44 -11.88
N GLY A 19 -3.21 5.75 -13.17
CA GLY A 19 -3.15 4.79 -14.28
C GLY A 19 -4.52 4.26 -14.74
N LEU A 20 -4.58 3.71 -15.95
CA LEU A 20 -5.79 3.12 -16.56
C LEU A 20 -6.95 4.15 -16.60
N HIS A 21 -8.15 3.76 -16.19
CA HIS A 21 -9.33 4.62 -16.18
C HIS A 21 -9.16 5.80 -15.20
N ALA A 22 -8.34 5.67 -14.16
CA ALA A 22 -8.12 6.73 -13.19
C ALA A 22 -7.50 8.00 -13.82
N ASP A 23 -6.68 7.85 -14.87
CA ASP A 23 -6.09 8.98 -15.59
C ASP A 23 -7.16 9.79 -16.37
N GLN A 24 -8.29 9.16 -16.67
CA GLN A 24 -9.47 9.81 -17.28
C GLN A 24 -10.48 10.24 -16.22
N HIS A 25 -10.09 10.25 -14.94
CA HIS A 25 -10.99 10.56 -13.83
C HIS A 25 -12.17 9.58 -13.78
N LEU A 26 -11.90 8.29 -13.91
CA LEU A 26 -12.90 7.22 -13.82
C LEU A 26 -12.38 6.07 -12.94
N LEU A 27 -13.25 5.54 -12.09
CA LEU A 27 -13.04 4.28 -11.36
C LEU A 27 -14.33 3.48 -11.43
N ASP A 28 -14.23 2.15 -11.52
CA ASP A 28 -15.41 1.31 -11.38
C ASP A 28 -16.08 1.56 -10.02
N ALA A 29 -17.37 1.85 -10.03
CA ALA A 29 -18.10 2.25 -8.82
C ALA A 29 -18.15 1.13 -7.77
N VAL A 30 -18.26 -0.13 -8.20
CA VAL A 30 -18.28 -1.30 -7.31
C VAL A 30 -16.90 -1.50 -6.70
N GLU A 31 -15.84 -1.44 -7.49
CA GLU A 31 -14.46 -1.56 -6.99
C GLU A 31 -14.10 -0.42 -6.04
N TYR A 32 -14.46 0.82 -6.39
CA TYR A 32 -14.25 1.99 -5.55
C TYR A 32 -14.97 1.86 -4.21
N SER A 33 -16.24 1.42 -4.20
CA SER A 33 -16.98 1.22 -2.95
C SER A 33 -16.33 0.16 -2.04
N LYS A 34 -15.82 -0.94 -2.62
CA LYS A 34 -15.07 -1.97 -1.90
C LYS A 34 -13.78 -1.43 -1.33
N THR A 35 -13.07 -0.58 -2.07
CA THR A 35 -11.86 0.07 -1.59
C THR A 35 -12.13 1.00 -0.42
N ILE A 36 -13.16 1.84 -0.49
CA ILE A 36 -13.51 2.72 0.62
C ILE A 36 -13.95 1.92 1.87
N ASP A 37 -14.73 0.85 1.72
CA ASP A 37 -15.03 -0.07 2.83
C ASP A 37 -13.77 -0.72 3.42
N GLY A 38 -12.88 -1.22 2.56
CA GLY A 38 -11.62 -1.84 2.97
C GLY A 38 -10.69 -0.88 3.70
N ILE A 39 -10.41 0.29 3.10
CA ILE A 39 -9.51 1.29 3.68
C ILE A 39 -10.09 1.88 4.96
N SER A 40 -11.39 2.19 5.03
CA SER A 40 -11.99 2.74 6.24
C SER A 40 -11.86 1.79 7.44
N ARG A 41 -12.05 0.48 7.23
CA ARG A 41 -11.87 -0.54 8.27
C ARG A 41 -10.39 -0.74 8.63
N LEU A 42 -9.52 -0.79 7.64
CA LEU A 42 -8.08 -0.90 7.83
C LEU A 42 -7.54 0.29 8.64
N TYR A 43 -7.93 1.50 8.26
CA TYR A 43 -7.49 2.74 8.88
C TYR A 43 -7.95 2.83 10.34
N ASN A 44 -9.22 2.51 10.62
CA ASN A 44 -9.72 2.43 11.99
C ASN A 44 -8.97 1.39 12.83
N LEU A 45 -8.73 0.20 12.27
CA LEU A 45 -8.01 -0.88 12.96
C LEU A 45 -6.59 -0.45 13.33
N VAL A 46 -5.85 0.13 12.37
CA VAL A 46 -4.46 0.56 12.59
C VAL A 46 -4.40 1.77 13.51
N ALA A 47 -5.27 2.76 13.35
CA ALA A 47 -5.30 3.92 14.24
C ALA A 47 -5.62 3.52 15.68
N HIS A 48 -6.58 2.61 15.88
CA HIS A 48 -6.85 2.03 17.20
C HIS A 48 -5.62 1.34 17.77
N TYR A 49 -4.95 0.51 16.97
CA TYR A 49 -3.72 -0.15 17.39
C TYR A 49 -2.63 0.86 17.77
N CYS A 50 -2.41 1.91 16.98
CA CYS A 50 -1.41 2.94 17.28
C CYS A 50 -1.75 3.71 18.56
N MET A 51 -3.03 3.99 18.81
CA MET A 51 -3.48 4.76 19.95
C MET A 51 -3.50 3.98 21.26
N TYR A 52 -3.87 2.69 21.24
CA TYR A 52 -4.08 1.90 22.47
C TYR A 52 -3.11 0.71 22.61
N GLY A 53 -2.30 0.43 21.59
CA GLY A 53 -1.38 -0.70 21.58
C GLY A 53 -2.05 -2.07 21.64
N SER A 54 -3.34 -2.15 21.29
CA SER A 54 -4.12 -3.39 21.29
C SER A 54 -4.90 -3.53 19.98
N ILE A 55 -5.23 -4.77 19.60
CA ILE A 55 -5.94 -5.06 18.37
C ILE A 55 -7.44 -5.08 18.67
N LEU A 56 -8.20 -4.33 17.90
CA LEU A 56 -9.65 -4.28 18.03
C LEU A 56 -10.26 -5.66 17.74
N GLN A 57 -11.01 -6.20 18.69
CA GLN A 57 -11.69 -7.48 18.53
C GLN A 57 -12.83 -7.39 17.51
N PRO A 58 -13.14 -8.48 16.79
CA PRO A 58 -14.29 -8.51 15.89
C PRO A 58 -15.58 -8.10 16.62
N ARG A 59 -16.32 -7.13 16.06
CA ARG A 59 -17.58 -6.56 16.61
C ARG A 59 -17.42 -5.68 17.85
N ALA A 60 -16.20 -5.39 18.32
CA ALA A 60 -16.01 -4.39 19.36
C ALA A 60 -16.46 -3.00 18.85
N LYS A 61 -17.02 -2.18 19.75
CA LYS A 61 -17.34 -0.79 19.43
C LYS A 61 -16.04 -0.02 19.28
N THR A 62 -15.91 0.70 18.17
CA THR A 62 -14.77 1.60 17.95
C THR A 62 -15.04 2.93 18.64
N GLU A 63 -14.03 3.45 19.33
CA GLU A 63 -14.02 4.85 19.81
C GLU A 63 -13.77 5.84 18.66
N PHE A 64 -13.44 5.32 17.48
CA PHE A 64 -13.14 6.04 16.26
C PHE A 64 -14.17 5.79 15.17
N LYS A 65 -14.48 6.82 14.41
CA LYS A 65 -15.21 6.70 13.14
C LYS A 65 -14.38 7.31 12.03
N CYS A 66 -14.29 6.56 10.93
CA CYS A 66 -13.67 7.01 9.70
C CYS A 66 -14.73 7.66 8.81
N TYR A 67 -14.51 8.92 8.44
CA TYR A 67 -15.39 9.67 7.56
C TYR A 67 -14.65 9.97 6.25
N SER A 68 -15.39 9.96 5.14
CA SER A 68 -14.89 10.45 3.85
C SER A 68 -15.39 11.86 3.60
N LEU A 69 -14.49 12.76 3.19
CA LEU A 69 -14.83 14.10 2.76
C LEU A 69 -15.09 14.13 1.24
N PRO A 70 -15.92 15.08 0.75
CA PRO A 70 -16.14 15.26 -0.68
C PRO A 70 -14.82 15.47 -1.41
N ALA A 71 -14.68 14.84 -2.58
CA ALA A 71 -13.53 15.05 -3.46
C ALA A 71 -13.47 16.51 -3.95
N THR A 72 -12.26 17.05 -4.12
CA THR A 72 -12.08 18.41 -4.65
C THR A 72 -12.21 18.44 -6.18
N GLN A 73 -12.60 19.58 -6.76
CA GLN A 73 -12.80 19.71 -8.21
C GLN A 73 -11.51 19.36 -8.98
N GLY A 74 -11.59 18.42 -9.92
CA GLY A 74 -10.44 17.92 -10.69
C GLY A 74 -9.58 16.88 -9.96
N SER A 75 -9.98 16.47 -8.75
CA SER A 75 -9.23 15.52 -7.93
C SER A 75 -10.05 14.25 -7.69
N TYR A 76 -9.45 13.08 -7.95
CA TYR A 76 -9.94 11.78 -7.48
C TYR A 76 -9.35 11.44 -6.11
N GLU A 77 -9.00 12.46 -5.33
CA GLU A 77 -8.57 12.32 -3.95
C GLU A 77 -9.77 12.13 -3.02
N SER A 78 -9.81 10.98 -2.35
CA SER A 78 -10.69 10.79 -1.20
C SER A 78 -9.88 11.10 0.05
N LEU A 79 -10.34 12.07 0.85
CA LEU A 79 -9.76 12.34 2.15
C LEU A 79 -10.56 11.59 3.21
N LEU A 80 -9.91 10.64 3.87
CA LEU A 80 -10.45 9.93 5.03
C LEU A 80 -9.93 10.57 6.30
N VAL A 81 -10.80 10.72 7.29
CA VAL A 81 -10.46 11.31 8.59
C VAL A 81 -10.97 10.44 9.73
N ILE A 82 -10.18 10.30 10.79
CA ILE A 82 -10.62 9.62 12.01
C ILE A 82 -11.05 10.65 13.04
N LEU A 83 -12.31 10.55 13.48
CA LEU A 83 -12.90 11.35 14.54
C LEU A 83 -13.23 10.48 15.77
N PRO A 84 -12.99 10.98 16.99
CA PRO A 84 -13.47 10.32 18.20
C PRO A 84 -15.00 10.34 18.30
N VAL A 85 -15.60 9.26 18.81
CA VAL A 85 -17.05 9.11 18.97
C VAL A 85 -17.59 9.91 20.16
N ALA A 86 -16.77 10.14 21.20
CA ALA A 86 -17.08 11.01 22.33
C ALA A 86 -15.94 12.02 22.53
N ALA A 87 -16.23 13.31 22.43
CA ALA A 87 -15.26 14.41 22.49
C ALA A 87 -14.60 14.61 23.88
N HIS A 88 -14.94 13.79 24.88
CA HIS A 88 -14.54 14.00 26.28
C HIS A 88 -13.55 12.95 26.82
N ASP A 89 -13.38 11.80 26.15
CA ASP A 89 -12.49 10.73 26.64
C ASP A 89 -11.09 10.76 26.03
N ILE A 90 -10.90 11.46 24.90
CA ILE A 90 -9.55 11.74 24.35
C ILE A 90 -9.19 13.18 24.71
N LEU A 91 -9.06 13.43 26.00
CA LEU A 91 -8.53 14.68 26.54
C LEU A 91 -7.12 14.91 25.95
N ALA A 92 -7.03 15.85 25.00
CA ALA A 92 -5.80 16.41 24.44
C ALA A 92 -5.00 15.53 23.45
N PHE A 93 -5.65 14.94 22.43
CA PHE A 93 -4.93 14.82 21.15
C PHE A 93 -4.87 16.20 20.51
N SER A 94 -3.87 17.01 20.88
CA SER A 94 -3.67 18.33 20.29
C SER A 94 -3.37 18.16 18.79
N GLU A 95 -3.75 19.16 17.97
CA GLU A 95 -3.41 19.17 16.53
C GLU A 95 -1.90 18.96 16.27
N ILE A 96 -1.08 19.25 17.28
CA ILE A 96 0.38 19.08 17.29
C ILE A 96 0.78 17.62 17.00
N TYR A 97 0.07 16.63 17.56
CA TYR A 97 0.43 15.22 17.41
C TYR A 97 -0.04 14.59 16.09
N LYS A 98 -0.88 15.29 15.33
CA LYS A 98 -1.55 14.73 14.16
C LYS A 98 -0.58 14.27 13.07
N ASN A 99 0.43 15.08 12.76
CA ASN A 99 1.41 14.73 11.73
C ASN A 99 2.21 13.49 12.12
N SER A 100 2.67 13.41 13.37
CA SER A 100 3.42 12.26 13.89
C SER A 100 2.55 10.99 13.94
N PHE A 101 1.25 11.14 14.18
CA PHE A 101 0.31 10.02 14.16
C PHE A 101 -0.07 9.57 12.75
N ASP A 102 -0.32 10.49 11.81
CA ASP A 102 -0.48 10.17 10.38
C ASP A 102 0.75 9.41 9.86
N TRP A 103 1.95 9.88 10.24
CA TRP A 103 3.19 9.18 9.92
C TRP A 103 3.25 7.78 10.53
N LEU A 104 2.96 7.62 11.83
CA LEU A 104 2.96 6.31 12.49
C LEU A 104 1.97 5.34 11.84
N VAL A 105 0.73 5.78 11.61
CA VAL A 105 -0.30 4.96 10.96
C VAL A 105 0.13 4.58 9.54
N SER A 106 0.73 5.50 8.78
CA SER A 106 1.26 5.20 7.44
C SER A 106 2.35 4.13 7.50
N ARG A 107 3.26 4.17 8.49
CA ARG A 107 4.31 3.14 8.65
C ARG A 107 3.72 1.77 8.95
N ILE A 108 2.72 1.69 9.82
CA ILE A 108 2.08 0.41 10.15
C ILE A 108 1.27 -0.14 8.96
N ILE A 109 0.53 0.71 8.23
CA ILE A 109 -0.15 0.28 6.99
C ILE A 109 0.86 -0.16 5.92
N GLY A 110 1.96 0.57 5.76
CA GLY A 110 3.06 0.19 4.87
C GLY A 110 3.65 -1.17 5.24
N PHE A 111 3.89 -1.43 6.53
CA PHE A 111 4.35 -2.73 6.98
C PHE A 111 3.33 -3.85 6.72
N ILE A 112 2.03 -3.60 6.91
CA ILE A 112 0.98 -4.58 6.59
C ILE A 112 0.98 -4.89 5.09
N LYS A 113 1.09 -3.85 4.23
CA LYS A 113 1.27 -4.01 2.77
C LYS A 113 2.45 -4.92 2.48
N ASP A 114 3.62 -4.58 3.02
CA ASP A 114 4.86 -5.31 2.74
C ASP A 114 4.80 -6.74 3.25
N LYS A 115 4.21 -6.96 4.43
CA LYS A 115 4.08 -8.30 4.98
C LYS A 115 3.18 -9.18 4.12
N LEU A 116 2.05 -8.65 3.64
CA LEU A 116 1.12 -9.37 2.77
C LEU A 116 1.61 -9.52 1.32
N SER A 117 2.56 -8.70 0.88
CA SER A 117 3.23 -8.84 -0.43
C SER A 117 4.51 -9.69 -0.37
N GLY A 118 4.86 -10.22 0.81
CA GLY A 118 6.05 -11.05 1.03
C GLY A 118 7.36 -10.29 1.23
N GLN A 119 7.33 -8.97 1.43
CA GLN A 119 8.46 -8.07 1.59
C GLN A 119 8.65 -7.53 3.03
N GLY A 120 7.74 -7.85 3.95
CA GLY A 120 7.70 -7.22 5.28
C GLY A 120 8.90 -7.58 6.17
N ASN A 121 9.66 -6.55 6.58
CA ASN A 121 10.79 -6.66 7.49
C ASN A 121 10.51 -5.99 8.84
N MET A 122 10.33 -6.81 9.88
CA MET A 122 10.00 -6.33 11.23
C MET A 122 11.11 -5.48 11.85
N ASN A 123 12.35 -5.90 11.70
CA ASN A 123 13.50 -5.23 12.30
C ASN A 123 13.72 -3.86 11.68
N GLU A 124 13.47 -3.75 10.38
CA GLU A 124 13.52 -2.47 9.67
C GLU A 124 12.43 -1.51 10.15
N LEU A 125 11.18 -1.98 10.31
CA LEU A 125 10.10 -1.17 10.89
C LEU A 125 10.49 -0.65 12.27
N VAL A 126 10.92 -1.53 13.18
CA VAL A 126 11.33 -1.15 14.54
C VAL A 126 12.44 -0.09 14.48
N HIS A 127 13.46 -0.32 13.66
CA HIS A 127 14.56 0.61 13.50
C HIS A 127 14.09 1.98 12.99
N VAL A 128 13.18 2.03 12.02
CA VAL A 128 12.63 3.29 11.48
C VAL A 128 11.85 4.04 12.55
N LEU A 129 11.01 3.33 13.32
CA LEU A 129 10.22 3.91 14.42
C LEU A 129 11.12 4.48 15.52
N GLU A 130 12.11 3.72 15.98
CA GLU A 130 13.05 4.18 17.02
C GLU A 130 13.89 5.38 16.57
N ARG A 131 14.40 5.34 15.33
CA ARG A 131 15.19 6.45 14.77
C ARG A 131 14.35 7.72 14.72
N ARG A 132 13.10 7.63 14.25
CA ARG A 132 12.21 8.79 14.16
C ARG A 132 11.81 9.29 15.55
N ALA A 133 11.47 8.40 16.49
CA ALA A 133 11.09 8.78 17.85
C ALA A 133 12.21 9.52 18.60
N LYS A 134 13.48 9.17 18.35
CA LYS A 134 14.63 9.91 18.91
C LYS A 134 14.76 11.34 18.36
N ALA A 135 14.28 11.59 17.15
CA ALA A 135 14.35 12.89 16.48
C ALA A 135 13.06 13.72 16.64
N ASP A 136 11.95 13.08 17.00
CA ASP A 136 10.60 13.63 17.00
C ASP A 136 9.95 13.37 18.37
N GLY A 137 9.99 14.39 19.24
CA GLY A 137 9.49 14.29 20.61
C GLY A 137 7.98 13.98 20.67
N ASP A 138 7.22 14.47 19.70
CA ASP A 138 5.79 14.24 19.58
C ASP A 138 5.51 12.77 19.27
N LEU A 139 6.25 12.17 18.33
CA LEU A 139 6.17 10.73 18.07
C LEU A 139 6.59 9.91 19.29
N ASN A 140 7.63 10.32 20.02
CA ASN A 140 8.06 9.61 21.22
C ASN A 140 6.93 9.56 22.26
N VAL A 141 6.24 10.68 22.50
CA VAL A 141 5.09 10.74 23.41
C VAL A 141 3.95 9.83 22.93
N LEU A 142 3.64 9.83 21.63
CA LEU A 142 2.61 8.95 21.06
C LEU A 142 2.94 7.47 21.24
N LEU A 143 4.18 7.08 20.98
CA LEU A 143 4.63 5.71 21.19
C LEU A 143 4.56 5.35 22.68
N SER A 144 5.02 6.22 23.58
CA SER A 144 4.99 6.00 25.03
C SER A 144 3.58 5.86 25.61
N ASN A 145 2.60 6.59 25.06
CA ASN A 145 1.22 6.61 25.58
C ASN A 145 0.30 5.58 24.92
N GLY A 146 0.60 5.14 23.69
CA GLY A 146 -0.22 4.19 22.95
C GLY A 146 0.43 2.83 22.75
N LEU A 147 1.40 2.76 21.83
CA LEU A 147 2.09 1.51 21.50
C LEU A 147 2.94 0.97 22.64
N LEU A 148 3.32 1.77 23.64
CA LEU A 148 3.96 1.36 24.88
C LEU A 148 3.00 1.62 26.03
N ARG A 149 3.07 0.84 27.11
CA ARG A 149 2.36 1.21 28.34
C ARG A 149 3.17 2.30 29.03
N ALA A 150 2.50 3.23 29.72
CA ALA A 150 3.13 4.32 30.48
C ALA A 150 4.03 3.78 31.62
N ASN A 151 5.26 3.38 31.28
CA ASN A 151 6.43 2.98 32.09
C ASN A 151 7.39 2.06 31.31
N ASP A 152 6.98 1.58 30.14
CA ASP A 152 7.80 0.74 29.27
C ASP A 152 8.79 1.61 28.48
N SER A 153 10.04 1.17 28.42
CA SER A 153 11.09 1.85 27.64
C SER A 153 10.89 1.66 26.12
N LEU A 154 11.52 2.50 25.30
CA LEU A 154 11.60 2.24 23.85
C LEU A 154 12.17 0.86 23.52
N ALA A 155 13.02 0.28 24.38
CA ALA A 155 13.57 -1.06 24.18
C ALA A 155 12.51 -2.18 24.24
N SER A 156 11.35 -1.95 24.89
CA SER A 156 10.21 -2.87 24.88
C SER A 156 9.24 -2.63 23.72
N LEU A 157 9.48 -1.63 22.86
CA LEU A 157 8.72 -1.45 21.61
C LEU A 157 8.92 -2.65 20.70
N GLN A 158 10.17 -3.10 20.54
CA GLN A 158 10.50 -4.24 19.70
C GLN A 158 9.73 -5.49 20.12
N SER A 159 9.74 -5.83 21.42
CA SER A 159 9.03 -7.03 21.91
C SER A 159 7.52 -6.90 21.69
N LYS A 160 6.93 -5.75 21.99
CA LYS A 160 5.48 -5.56 21.80
C LYS A 160 5.08 -5.61 20.32
N LEU A 161 5.87 -5.05 19.42
CA LEU A 161 5.64 -5.12 17.99
C LEU A 161 5.77 -6.56 17.47
N ILE A 162 6.79 -7.31 17.92
CA ILE A 162 6.95 -8.74 17.59
C ILE A 162 5.73 -9.55 18.03
N ASP A 163 5.22 -9.30 19.24
CA ASP A 163 4.10 -10.07 19.80
C ASP A 163 2.76 -9.74 19.14
N THR A 164 2.54 -8.48 18.76
CA THR A 164 1.21 -8.01 18.33
C THR A 164 1.06 -7.85 16.83
N LEU A 165 2.10 -7.49 16.08
CA LEU A 165 1.98 -7.23 14.64
C LEU A 165 1.53 -8.45 13.81
N PRO A 166 1.95 -9.70 14.09
CA PRO A 166 1.43 -10.86 13.36
C PRO A 166 -0.10 -10.97 13.46
N ALA A 167 -0.66 -10.75 14.65
CA ALA A 167 -2.10 -10.75 14.86
C ALA A 167 -2.78 -9.55 14.19
N LEU A 168 -2.13 -8.37 14.18
CA LEU A 168 -2.64 -7.19 13.47
C LEU A 168 -2.71 -7.42 11.96
N VAL A 169 -1.67 -8.01 11.37
CA VAL A 169 -1.62 -8.36 9.94
C VAL A 169 -2.75 -9.32 9.60
N SER A 170 -2.96 -10.37 10.40
CA SER A 170 -4.06 -11.31 10.21
C SER A 170 -5.43 -10.62 10.29
N ALA A 171 -5.64 -9.72 11.26
CA ALA A 171 -6.88 -8.95 11.36
C ALA A 171 -7.09 -7.95 10.21
N ALA A 172 -6.00 -7.47 9.60
CA ALA A 172 -6.01 -6.50 8.53
C ALA A 172 -6.18 -7.11 7.13
N GLU A 173 -5.83 -8.39 6.94
CA GLU A 173 -5.74 -9.07 5.64
C GLU A 173 -6.99 -8.89 4.77
N GLY A 174 -8.18 -9.20 5.31
CA GLY A 174 -9.44 -9.07 4.57
C GLY A 174 -9.77 -7.62 4.19
N ASN A 175 -9.41 -6.65 5.04
CA ASN A 175 -9.61 -5.23 4.75
C ASN A 175 -8.62 -4.74 3.70
N MET A 176 -7.37 -5.21 3.76
CA MET A 176 -6.34 -4.87 2.78
C MET A 176 -6.66 -5.44 1.39
N ARG A 177 -7.16 -6.69 1.32
CA ARG A 177 -7.65 -7.28 0.05
C ARG A 177 -8.72 -6.44 -0.61
N LYS A 178 -9.68 -5.92 0.18
CA LYS A 178 -10.71 -5.00 -0.30
C LYS A 178 -10.12 -3.65 -0.72
N ALA A 179 -9.20 -3.10 0.07
CA ALA A 179 -8.56 -1.82 -0.20
C ALA A 179 -7.89 -1.77 -1.58
N VAL A 180 -7.28 -2.88 -2.01
CA VAL A 180 -6.55 -2.96 -3.28
C VAL A 180 -7.40 -3.40 -4.48
N THR A 181 -8.71 -3.57 -4.32
CA THR A 181 -9.61 -4.08 -5.38
C THR A 181 -9.39 -3.44 -6.76
N PRO A 182 -9.36 -2.09 -6.93
CA PRO A 182 -9.28 -1.44 -8.24
C PRO A 182 -7.89 -1.53 -8.88
N VAL A 183 -6.86 -1.96 -8.13
CA VAL A 183 -5.48 -1.99 -8.63
C VAL A 183 -5.28 -3.18 -9.58
N GLY A 184 -5.09 -2.88 -10.86
CA GLY A 184 -4.94 -3.80 -11.97
C GLY A 184 -6.13 -3.84 -12.93
N SER A 185 -7.28 -3.29 -12.53
CA SER A 185 -8.51 -3.22 -13.33
C SER A 185 -8.94 -1.78 -13.64
N SER A 186 -9.07 -0.93 -12.61
CA SER A 186 -9.45 0.48 -12.75
C SER A 186 -8.28 1.46 -12.59
N CYS A 187 -7.23 1.08 -11.87
CA CYS A 187 -6.00 1.87 -11.72
C CYS A 187 -4.74 0.99 -11.73
N ARG A 188 -3.56 1.56 -11.99
CA ARG A 188 -2.27 0.83 -11.89
C ARG A 188 -1.70 0.84 -10.47
N LYS A 189 -2.02 1.88 -9.71
CA LYS A 189 -1.61 2.00 -8.31
C LYS A 189 -2.61 2.82 -7.50
N VAL A 190 -2.60 2.58 -6.20
CA VAL A 190 -3.22 3.45 -5.20
C VAL A 190 -2.15 3.90 -4.22
N THR A 191 -2.18 5.17 -3.87
CA THR A 191 -1.29 5.79 -2.90
C THR A 191 -2.12 6.24 -1.70
N THR A 192 -1.76 5.82 -0.49
CA THR A 192 -2.37 6.31 0.75
C THR A 192 -1.41 7.27 1.45
N PHE A 193 -1.97 8.27 2.14
CA PHE A 193 -1.20 9.39 2.70
C PHE A 193 -0.33 10.08 1.65
N HIS A 194 -0.90 10.40 0.49
CA HIS A 194 -0.13 10.92 -0.67
C HIS A 194 0.57 12.26 -0.41
N ASP A 195 0.20 12.94 0.67
CA ASP A 195 0.71 14.24 1.11
C ASP A 195 1.87 14.12 2.11
N LEU A 196 2.20 12.92 2.58
CA LEU A 196 3.41 12.66 3.35
C LEU A 196 4.63 12.50 2.45
N ASP A 197 5.82 12.80 2.97
CA ASP A 197 7.10 12.64 2.26
C ASP A 197 7.34 11.20 1.80
N ASP A 198 6.93 10.23 2.63
CA ASP A 198 7.01 8.80 2.34
C ASP A 198 5.58 8.21 2.25
N PRO A 199 4.86 8.33 1.13
CA PRO A 199 3.50 7.79 1.06
C PRO A 199 3.52 6.25 0.91
N VAL A 200 2.41 5.58 1.26
CA VAL A 200 2.28 4.13 1.05
C VAL A 200 1.72 3.90 -0.35
N VAL A 201 2.59 3.43 -1.25
CA VAL A 201 2.21 3.10 -2.63
C VAL A 201 1.94 1.60 -2.75
N ILE A 202 0.81 1.25 -3.34
CA ILE A 202 0.43 -0.13 -3.68
C ILE A 202 0.25 -0.23 -5.19
N THR A 203 1.14 -0.96 -5.84
CA THR A 203 1.18 -1.23 -7.28
C THR A 203 0.53 -2.56 -7.61
N GLU A 204 0.33 -2.85 -8.91
CA GLU A 204 -0.28 -4.11 -9.35
C GLU A 204 0.42 -5.39 -8.84
N PRO A 205 1.77 -5.53 -8.87
CA PRO A 205 2.44 -6.69 -8.27
C PRO A 205 2.02 -6.94 -6.82
N GLU A 206 2.00 -5.88 -6.01
CA GLU A 206 1.66 -5.96 -4.58
C GLU A 206 0.18 -6.28 -4.40
N ALA A 207 -0.70 -5.64 -5.17
CA ALA A 207 -2.13 -5.91 -5.13
C ALA A 207 -2.46 -7.36 -5.53
N VAL A 208 -1.75 -7.93 -6.52
CA VAL A 208 -1.90 -9.34 -6.89
C VAL A 208 -1.44 -10.25 -5.77
N ALA A 209 -0.32 -9.96 -5.12
CA ALA A 209 0.15 -10.76 -3.98
C ALA A 209 -0.85 -10.71 -2.81
N ILE A 210 -1.30 -9.51 -2.43
CA ILE A 210 -2.27 -9.28 -1.34
C ILE A 210 -3.59 -10.02 -1.57
N ARG A 211 -4.11 -10.01 -2.81
CA ARG A 211 -5.38 -10.68 -3.16
C ARG A 211 -5.27 -12.19 -3.28
N SER A 212 -4.06 -12.72 -3.43
CA SER A 212 -3.85 -14.15 -3.60
C SER A 212 -4.25 -14.92 -2.34
N GLU A 213 -4.89 -16.07 -2.55
CA GLU A 213 -5.11 -17.07 -1.50
C GLU A 213 -3.85 -17.91 -1.27
N GLU A 214 -3.01 -18.04 -2.30
CA GLU A 214 -1.70 -18.67 -2.24
C GLU A 214 -0.62 -17.66 -1.84
N GLU A 215 0.49 -18.14 -1.26
CA GLU A 215 1.60 -17.30 -0.84
C GLU A 215 2.40 -16.80 -2.07
N LEU A 216 2.07 -15.58 -2.52
CA LEU A 216 2.80 -14.87 -3.57
C LEU A 216 3.76 -13.85 -2.95
N LYS A 217 4.99 -13.79 -3.47
CA LYS A 217 6.01 -12.85 -3.01
C LYS A 217 6.41 -11.92 -4.14
N VAL A 218 6.36 -10.62 -3.89
CA VAL A 218 6.88 -9.61 -4.81
C VAL A 218 8.38 -9.50 -4.59
N GLY A 219 9.18 -9.73 -5.63
CA GLY A 219 10.63 -9.54 -5.55
C GLY A 219 11.05 -8.10 -5.84
N SER A 220 12.32 -7.82 -5.56
CA SER A 220 12.93 -6.52 -5.85
C SER A 220 12.96 -6.23 -7.36
N PRO A 221 12.86 -4.95 -7.77
CA PRO A 221 13.12 -4.57 -9.15
C PRO A 221 14.51 -5.03 -9.60
N GLY A 222 14.60 -5.60 -10.79
CA GLY A 222 15.85 -6.10 -11.36
C GLY A 222 15.88 -5.95 -12.87
N ILE A 223 17.06 -6.19 -13.45
CA ILE A 223 17.22 -6.27 -14.90
C ILE A 223 16.98 -7.72 -15.33
N PHE A 224 16.08 -7.91 -16.29
CA PHE A 224 15.75 -9.20 -16.88
C PHE A 224 16.09 -9.16 -18.37
N HIS A 225 16.61 -10.27 -18.87
CA HIS A 225 16.87 -10.43 -20.30
C HIS A 225 15.76 -11.29 -20.91
N ILE A 226 14.82 -10.62 -21.58
CA ILE A 226 13.77 -11.29 -22.33
C ILE A 226 14.39 -11.80 -23.62
N THR A 227 14.38 -13.12 -23.82
CA THR A 227 14.91 -13.74 -25.03
C THR A 227 13.92 -13.61 -26.17
N ARG A 228 12.62 -13.71 -25.88
CA ARG A 228 11.56 -13.63 -26.88
C ARG A 228 10.22 -13.19 -26.29
N PHE A 229 9.50 -12.32 -27.02
CA PHE A 229 8.07 -12.12 -26.83
C PHE A 229 7.30 -13.06 -27.76
N HIS A 230 6.31 -13.78 -27.21
CA HIS A 230 5.41 -14.66 -27.97
C HIS A 230 4.05 -14.03 -28.23
N SER A 231 3.60 -13.17 -27.31
CA SER A 231 2.40 -12.37 -27.48
C SER A 231 2.50 -11.08 -26.67
N LEU A 232 1.84 -10.04 -27.15
CA LEU A 232 1.71 -8.75 -26.48
C LEU A 232 0.34 -8.17 -26.82
N ASN A 233 -0.42 -7.81 -25.79
CA ASN A 233 -1.59 -6.96 -25.93
C ASN A 233 -1.19 -5.52 -25.59
N VAL A 234 -1.30 -4.62 -26.56
CA VAL A 234 -0.89 -3.21 -26.39
C VAL A 234 -1.85 -2.41 -25.49
N ASP A 235 -3.11 -2.82 -25.41
CA ASP A 235 -4.13 -2.15 -24.58
C ASP A 235 -3.97 -2.50 -23.10
N THR A 236 -3.74 -3.79 -22.80
CA THR A 236 -3.66 -4.29 -21.41
C THR A 236 -2.23 -4.48 -20.92
N GLY A 237 -1.24 -4.49 -21.81
CA GLY A 237 0.15 -4.83 -21.51
C GLY A 237 0.40 -6.30 -21.22
N THR A 238 -0.62 -7.18 -21.23
CA THR A 238 -0.42 -8.61 -20.96
C THR A 238 0.41 -9.25 -22.06
N CYS A 239 1.43 -10.02 -21.67
CA CYS A 239 2.33 -10.68 -22.61
C CYS A 239 2.69 -12.09 -22.17
N ILE A 240 3.18 -12.88 -23.13
CA ILE A 240 3.86 -14.14 -22.88
C ILE A 240 5.29 -13.98 -23.38
N ILE A 241 6.25 -14.30 -22.53
CA ILE A 241 7.68 -14.09 -22.78
C ILE A 241 8.49 -15.33 -22.42
N GLU A 242 9.67 -15.44 -23.01
CA GLU A 242 10.77 -16.26 -22.52
C GLU A 242 11.85 -15.33 -21.97
N ALA A 243 12.45 -15.71 -20.84
CA ALA A 243 13.50 -14.92 -20.20
C ALA A 243 14.68 -15.80 -19.83
N ASN A 244 15.88 -15.25 -19.95
CA ASN A 244 17.10 -15.97 -19.60
C ASN A 244 17.08 -16.39 -18.12
N GLY A 245 17.49 -17.63 -17.83
CA GLY A 245 17.47 -18.19 -16.48
C GLY A 245 16.13 -18.78 -16.04
N TYR A 246 15.11 -18.79 -16.91
CA TYR A 246 13.81 -19.38 -16.63
C TYR A 246 13.38 -20.31 -17.76
N GLU A 247 12.79 -21.45 -17.40
CA GLU A 247 12.31 -22.42 -18.38
C GLU A 247 10.85 -22.14 -18.79
N GLY A 248 10.60 -22.23 -20.10
CA GLY A 248 9.26 -22.17 -20.68
C GLY A 248 8.65 -20.77 -20.78
N HIS A 249 7.34 -20.75 -21.03
CA HIS A 249 6.57 -19.52 -21.23
C HIS A 249 6.20 -18.87 -19.90
N ILE A 250 6.66 -17.64 -19.71
CA ILE A 250 6.36 -16.80 -18.54
C ILE A 250 5.25 -15.83 -18.88
N LYS A 251 4.28 -15.69 -17.95
CA LYS A 251 3.27 -14.63 -18.04
C LYS A 251 3.92 -13.30 -17.63
N GLY A 252 3.74 -12.28 -18.45
CA GLY A 252 4.23 -10.93 -18.17
C GLY A 252 3.13 -9.88 -18.25
N LYS A 253 3.41 -8.70 -17.72
CA LYS A 253 2.64 -7.49 -17.98
C LYS A 253 3.56 -6.29 -18.13
N VAL A 254 3.50 -5.61 -19.27
CA VAL A 254 4.19 -4.34 -19.52
C VAL A 254 3.37 -3.21 -18.93
N SER A 255 3.96 -2.49 -17.98
CA SER A 255 3.38 -1.34 -17.26
C SER A 255 4.10 -0.03 -17.60
N ASP A 256 4.82 0.00 -18.72
CA ASP A 256 5.46 1.19 -19.28
C ASP A 256 4.42 2.04 -20.04
N ILE A 257 4.57 3.36 -20.02
CA ILE A 257 3.81 4.29 -20.86
C ILE A 257 4.19 4.16 -22.33
N ALA A 258 5.45 3.82 -22.62
CA ALA A 258 5.96 3.66 -23.98
C ALA A 258 5.22 2.57 -24.76
N LEU A 259 4.55 1.62 -24.09
CA LEU A 259 3.73 0.59 -24.76
C LEU A 259 2.62 1.19 -25.63
N SER A 260 2.09 2.36 -25.25
CA SER A 260 1.03 3.04 -26.00
C SER A 260 1.53 3.78 -27.24
N GLU A 261 2.85 3.93 -27.38
CA GLU A 261 3.46 4.63 -28.50
C GLU A 261 3.65 3.69 -29.71
N PRO A 262 3.39 4.18 -30.94
CA PRO A 262 3.69 3.42 -32.14
C PRO A 262 5.18 3.07 -32.24
N GLY A 263 5.51 1.85 -32.65
CA GLY A 263 6.90 1.41 -32.82
C GLY A 263 7.67 1.21 -31.52
N ASN A 264 6.96 1.04 -30.40
CA ASN A 264 7.59 0.88 -29.09
C ASN A 264 8.49 -0.37 -29.01
N PRO A 265 9.49 -0.37 -28.09
CA PRO A 265 10.49 -1.44 -28.01
C PRO A 265 9.91 -2.84 -27.84
N TYR A 266 8.76 -2.96 -27.18
CA TYR A 266 8.10 -4.25 -26.92
C TYR A 266 7.46 -4.82 -28.19
N SER A 267 6.73 -3.98 -28.94
CA SER A 267 6.11 -4.38 -30.21
C SER A 267 7.15 -4.68 -31.28
N SER A 268 8.23 -3.90 -31.34
CA SER A 268 9.35 -4.14 -32.25
C SER A 268 10.07 -5.45 -31.91
N SER A 269 10.35 -5.71 -30.63
CA SER A 269 10.94 -6.98 -30.18
C SER A 269 10.05 -8.19 -30.49
N LEU A 270 8.73 -8.06 -30.37
CA LEU A 270 7.77 -9.10 -30.77
C LEU A 270 7.84 -9.39 -32.28
N ASN A 271 7.82 -8.35 -33.12
CA ASN A 271 7.85 -8.47 -34.57
C ASN A 271 9.16 -9.06 -35.09
N ASP A 272 10.29 -8.59 -34.55
CA ASP A 272 11.63 -8.98 -34.98
C ASP A 272 12.10 -10.30 -34.34
N HIS A 273 11.33 -10.82 -33.38
CA HIS A 273 11.73 -11.93 -32.50
C HIS A 273 13.11 -11.70 -31.86
N SER A 274 13.39 -10.45 -31.50
CA SER A 274 14.67 -10.03 -30.94
C SER A 274 14.62 -10.02 -29.41
N SER A 275 15.78 -10.21 -28.78
CA SER A 275 15.89 -10.14 -27.33
C SER A 275 15.80 -8.69 -26.83
N LEU A 276 15.20 -8.48 -25.67
CA LEU A 276 15.08 -7.16 -25.04
C LEU A 276 15.53 -7.23 -23.57
N LYS A 277 16.41 -6.30 -23.16
CA LYS A 277 16.70 -6.09 -21.74
C LYS A 277 15.67 -5.13 -21.16
N VAL A 278 15.15 -5.48 -19.99
CA VAL A 278 14.09 -4.70 -19.34
C VAL A 278 14.35 -4.60 -17.84
N ARG A 279 13.87 -3.52 -17.24
CA ARG A 279 13.66 -3.48 -15.79
C ARG A 279 12.28 -4.03 -15.48
N ALA A 280 12.21 -4.91 -14.49
CA ALA A 280 10.95 -5.53 -14.10
C ALA A 280 10.92 -5.90 -12.61
N ARG A 281 9.72 -6.10 -12.08
CA ARG A 281 9.47 -6.69 -10.75
C ARG A 281 8.91 -8.10 -10.91
N PRO A 282 9.57 -9.14 -10.38
CA PRO A 282 9.03 -10.49 -10.40
C PRO A 282 7.99 -10.69 -9.30
N VAL A 283 6.97 -11.49 -9.58
CA VAL A 283 6.11 -12.10 -8.58
C VAL A 283 6.41 -13.59 -8.57
N ILE A 284 6.69 -14.13 -7.39
CA ILE A 284 7.20 -15.47 -7.16
C ILE A 284 6.15 -16.28 -6.40
N ARG A 285 6.00 -17.56 -6.77
CA ARG A 285 5.15 -18.56 -6.11
C ARG A 285 6.00 -19.81 -5.92
N GLU A 286 6.12 -20.31 -4.68
CA GLU A 286 6.90 -21.52 -4.38
C GLU A 286 8.29 -21.52 -5.05
N ASP A 287 9.02 -20.40 -4.93
CA ASP A 287 10.34 -20.17 -5.53
C ASP A 287 10.40 -20.21 -7.08
N LYS A 288 9.25 -20.24 -7.75
CA LYS A 288 9.12 -20.14 -9.21
C LYS A 288 8.56 -18.79 -9.64
N LEU A 289 9.02 -18.28 -10.78
CA LEU A 289 8.51 -17.05 -11.36
C LEU A 289 7.05 -17.24 -11.81
N TYR A 290 6.13 -16.58 -11.11
CA TYR A 290 4.71 -16.61 -11.41
C TYR A 290 4.32 -15.60 -12.49
N ARG A 291 4.83 -14.37 -12.37
CA ARG A 291 4.58 -13.29 -13.33
C ARG A 291 5.70 -12.26 -13.30
N LEU A 292 6.02 -11.67 -14.45
CA LEU A 292 6.98 -10.57 -14.56
C LEU A 292 6.27 -9.24 -14.91
N TYR A 293 6.41 -8.22 -14.06
CA TYR A 293 5.87 -6.87 -14.33
C TYR A 293 6.97 -5.97 -14.88
N ILE A 294 6.95 -5.73 -16.17
CA ILE A 294 7.96 -4.97 -16.91
C ILE A 294 7.64 -3.48 -16.82
N THR A 295 8.61 -2.66 -16.39
CA THR A 295 8.38 -1.23 -16.14
C THR A 295 8.98 -0.33 -17.21
N GLU A 296 10.12 -0.72 -17.77
CA GLU A 296 10.84 0.06 -18.79
C GLU A 296 11.89 -0.83 -19.50
N PRO A 297 12.31 -0.52 -20.72
CA PRO A 297 13.52 -1.06 -21.33
C PRO A 297 14.76 -0.65 -20.50
N ALA A 298 15.79 -1.49 -20.53
CA ALA A 298 17.05 -1.26 -19.81
C ALA A 298 18.21 -0.90 -20.74
#